data_AF-A0A2D4FSP1-F1
#
_entry.id   AF-A0A2D4FSP1-F1
#
_cell.length_a   1.000
_cell.length_b   1.000
_cell.length_c   1.000
_cell.angle_alpha   90.00
_cell.angle_beta   90.00
_cell.angle_gamma   90.00
#
_symmetry.space_group_name_H-M   'P 1'
#
loop_
_entity.id
_entity.type
_entity.pdbx_description
1 polymer ?
#
loop_
_entity_poly.entity_id
_entity_poly.type
_entity_poly.pdbx_seq_one_letter_code
_entity_poly.pdbx_strand_id
1 'polypeptide(L)'
;VHGLPREGKKGLTALLMAEKGQNELLKARDRTLSVFREEAERDWKGPFYFIQGADPQLGLMKAYSIGDCSSGGDEWEAELQLTRQAVEAINRLNPRPKFFVLCGDLIHGMPGTEWREAQIRDLKNVLKDLRSDIPLVFVSGNHDLGNMPTPETISNYCQQWGDDYFSFWAGGVFFLVLNSQLYFDASQCSVLKWRRMRGWSSSWPWRRKSSAAMPLSS
;
A
#
# COMPACT_ATOMS: atom_id res chain seq x y z
N VAL A 1 -34.34 15.51 43.51
CA VAL A 1 -33.50 15.88 42.35
C VAL A 1 -32.64 14.67 42.03
N HIS A 2 -33.04 13.89 41.02
CA HIS A 2 -32.40 12.62 40.63
C HIS A 2 -31.14 12.89 39.80
N GLY A 3 -30.02 12.26 40.17
CA GLY A 3 -28.77 12.27 39.41
C GLY A 3 -28.73 11.15 38.37
N LEU A 4 -28.39 11.50 37.13
CA LEU A 4 -28.19 10.59 36.00
C LEU A 4 -26.81 9.90 36.05
N PRO A 5 -26.66 8.66 35.54
CA PRO A 5 -25.39 7.94 35.56
C PRO A 5 -24.45 8.30 34.39
N ARG A 6 -23.15 8.35 34.68
CA ARG A 6 -22.05 8.69 33.76
C ARG A 6 -21.51 7.47 32.99
N GLU A 7 -22.33 6.82 32.17
CA GLU A 7 -21.88 5.65 31.38
C GLU A 7 -21.73 5.87 29.86
N GLY A 8 -22.00 7.06 29.33
CA GLY A 8 -22.05 7.29 27.87
C GLY A 8 -20.72 7.47 27.12
N LYS A 9 -19.57 7.71 27.79
CA LYS A 9 -18.34 8.13 27.08
C LYS A 9 -17.41 7.00 26.66
N LYS A 10 -17.41 5.84 27.30
CA LYS A 10 -16.52 4.71 26.93
C LYS A 10 -17.05 3.90 25.75
N GLY A 11 -18.37 3.75 25.64
CA GLY A 11 -19.02 3.04 24.53
C GLY A 11 -18.88 3.77 23.19
N LEU A 12 -18.99 5.10 23.19
CA LEU A 12 -18.89 5.90 21.97
C LEU A 12 -17.48 5.84 21.35
N THR A 13 -16.43 5.85 22.16
CA THR A 13 -15.04 5.74 21.67
C THR A 13 -14.74 4.36 21.10
N ALA A 14 -15.28 3.29 21.69
CA ALA A 14 -15.10 1.93 21.18
C ALA A 14 -15.88 1.70 19.87
N LEU A 15 -17.09 2.24 19.74
CA LEU A 15 -17.85 2.23 18.49
C LEU A 15 -17.16 3.06 17.39
N LEU A 16 -16.68 4.27 17.70
CA LEU A 16 -15.92 5.09 16.75
C LEU A 16 -14.61 4.42 16.30
N MET A 17 -13.95 3.67 17.20
CA MET A 17 -12.75 2.88 16.86
C MET A 17 -13.10 1.64 16.03
N ALA A 18 -14.24 1.00 16.28
CA ALA A 18 -14.73 -0.14 15.50
C ALA A 18 -15.21 0.27 14.10
N GLU A 19 -15.91 1.40 13.97
CA GLU A 19 -16.32 1.99 12.68
C GLU A 19 -15.11 2.48 11.87
N LYS A 20 -14.08 3.05 12.53
CA LYS A 20 -12.80 3.36 11.87
C LYS A 20 -12.09 2.11 11.34
N GLY A 21 -12.15 1.00 12.06
CA GLY A 21 -11.49 -0.25 11.68
C GLY A 21 -12.12 -0.96 10.48
N GLN A 22 -13.40 -0.73 10.20
CA GLN A 22 -14.12 -1.34 9.06
C GLN A 22 -14.04 -0.51 7.77
N ASN A 23 -13.55 0.73 7.83
CA ASN A 23 -13.58 1.67 6.70
C ASN A 23 -12.17 2.11 6.25
N GLU A 24 -11.12 1.39 6.65
CA GLU A 24 -9.77 1.57 6.11
C GLU A 24 -9.38 0.40 5.21
N LEU A 25 -8.75 0.74 4.08
CA LEU A 25 -8.13 -0.27 3.21
C LEU A 25 -7.09 -1.06 4.01
N LEU A 26 -7.07 -2.38 3.82
CA LEU A 26 -6.03 -3.22 4.39
C LEU A 26 -4.68 -2.84 3.75
N LYS A 27 -3.67 -2.64 4.60
CA LYS A 27 -2.34 -2.17 4.22
C LYS A 27 -1.27 -3.10 4.77
N ALA A 28 -0.11 -3.14 4.14
CA ALA A 28 1.03 -3.88 4.68
C ALA A 28 1.49 -3.29 6.02
N ARG A 29 1.80 -4.17 6.97
CA ARG A 29 2.32 -3.85 8.31
C ARG A 29 3.30 -4.93 8.71
N ASP A 30 4.28 -4.59 9.54
CA ASP A 30 5.29 -5.53 10.05
C ASP A 30 5.99 -6.33 8.93
N ARG A 31 6.20 -5.66 7.79
CA ARG A 31 6.86 -6.18 6.58
C ARG A 31 6.15 -7.37 5.93
N THR A 32 4.83 -7.47 6.13
CA THR A 32 3.97 -8.47 5.50
C THR A 32 2.59 -7.91 5.16
N LEU A 33 1.81 -8.68 4.40
CA LEU A 33 0.40 -8.41 4.11
C LEU A 33 -0.46 -9.50 4.76
N SER A 34 -1.06 -9.17 5.91
CA SER A 34 -1.67 -10.14 6.83
C SER A 34 -2.84 -10.94 6.26
N VAL A 35 -3.48 -10.45 5.20
CA VAL A 35 -4.53 -11.17 4.46
C VAL A 35 -3.99 -12.47 3.82
N PHE A 36 -2.69 -12.52 3.54
CA PHE A 36 -2.00 -13.68 3.00
C PHE A 36 -1.16 -14.38 4.06
N ARG A 37 -1.79 -15.31 4.78
CA ARG A 37 -1.11 -16.10 5.81
C ARG A 37 -0.15 -17.09 5.14
N GLU A 38 1.11 -17.10 5.59
CA GLU A 38 2.16 -17.95 5.00
C GLU A 38 1.75 -19.42 4.95
N GLU A 39 1.22 -19.96 6.04
CA GLU A 39 0.78 -21.36 6.14
C GLU A 39 -0.33 -21.74 5.14
N ALA A 40 -1.12 -20.78 4.68
CA ALA A 40 -2.20 -21.01 3.73
C ALA A 40 -1.75 -20.85 2.28
N GLU A 41 -0.79 -19.94 2.04
CA GLU A 41 -0.43 -19.41 0.73
C GLU A 41 0.94 -19.86 0.22
N ARG A 42 1.80 -20.44 1.07
CA ARG A 42 3.17 -20.81 0.71
C ARG A 42 3.26 -22.01 -0.24
N ASP A 43 2.28 -22.91 -0.19
CA ASP A 43 2.25 -24.08 -1.06
C ASP A 43 1.38 -23.80 -2.29
N TRP A 44 1.90 -24.17 -3.45
CA TRP A 44 1.16 -24.04 -4.71
C TRP A 44 0.02 -25.06 -4.78
N LYS A 45 -1.22 -24.57 -5.00
CA LYS A 45 -2.44 -25.38 -5.05
C LYS A 45 -3.11 -25.38 -6.43
N GLY A 46 -2.58 -24.63 -7.38
CA GLY A 46 -3.17 -24.45 -8.70
C GLY A 46 -2.87 -23.08 -9.29
N PRO A 47 -3.16 -22.87 -10.59
CA PRO A 47 -2.94 -21.58 -11.24
C PRO A 47 -3.81 -20.50 -10.60
N PHE A 48 -3.28 -19.29 -10.56
CA PHE A 48 -4.00 -18.08 -10.19
C PHE A 48 -3.53 -16.92 -11.07
N TYR A 49 -4.27 -15.82 -11.03
CA TYR A 49 -3.85 -14.57 -11.66
C TYR A 49 -4.11 -13.40 -10.70
N PHE A 50 -3.47 -12.28 -10.95
CA PHE A 50 -3.65 -11.02 -10.22
C PHE A 50 -3.66 -9.87 -11.23
N ILE A 51 -4.15 -8.71 -10.82
CA ILE A 51 -4.17 -7.51 -11.67
C ILE A 51 -3.02 -6.60 -11.26
N GLN A 52 -2.32 -6.04 -12.25
CA GLN A 52 -1.36 -4.97 -12.06
C GLN A 52 -1.92 -3.69 -12.68
N GLY A 53 -2.06 -2.66 -11.85
CA GLY A 53 -2.28 -1.28 -12.26
C GLY A 53 -1.08 -0.44 -11.85
N ALA A 54 -0.94 0.73 -12.44
CA ALA A 54 0.11 1.68 -12.13
C ALA A 54 -0.40 3.09 -12.45
N ASP A 55 0.22 4.09 -11.83
CA ASP A 55 0.06 5.49 -12.17
C ASP A 55 -1.41 5.98 -12.23
N PRO A 56 -2.28 5.74 -11.20
CA PRO A 56 -3.55 6.44 -11.15
C PRO A 56 -3.37 7.97 -11.17
N GLN A 57 -2.26 8.47 -10.59
CA GLN A 57 -1.78 9.86 -10.66
C GLN A 57 -2.89 10.92 -10.60
N LEU A 58 -3.81 10.79 -9.64
CA LEU A 58 -4.91 11.75 -9.48
C LEU A 58 -4.37 13.18 -9.42
N GLY A 59 -4.78 14.01 -10.37
CA GLY A 59 -4.36 15.41 -10.48
C GLY A 59 -3.42 15.69 -11.65
N LEU A 60 -2.93 14.66 -12.35
CA LEU A 60 -1.96 14.80 -13.42
C LEU A 60 -2.60 15.23 -14.75
N MET A 61 -3.77 14.72 -15.12
CA MET A 61 -4.29 14.86 -16.49
C MET A 61 -4.46 16.34 -16.88
N LYS A 62 -5.11 17.14 -16.04
CA LYS A 62 -5.24 18.58 -16.26
C LYS A 62 -3.87 19.24 -16.22
N ALA A 63 -3.09 19.02 -15.16
CA ALA A 63 -1.77 19.61 -14.96
C ALA A 63 -0.86 19.42 -16.18
N TYR A 64 -0.85 18.20 -16.73
CA TYR A 64 -0.12 17.84 -17.94
C TYR A 64 -0.65 18.57 -19.17
N SER A 65 -1.97 18.61 -19.36
CA SER A 65 -2.60 19.24 -20.53
C SER A 65 -2.31 20.75 -20.64
N ILE A 66 -2.15 21.44 -19.51
CA ILE A 66 -1.87 22.88 -19.45
C ILE A 66 -0.38 23.20 -19.21
N GLY A 67 0.46 22.17 -19.06
CA GLY A 67 1.90 22.33 -18.83
C GLY A 67 2.29 22.78 -17.42
N ASP A 68 1.41 22.62 -16.43
CA ASP A 68 1.65 22.97 -15.02
C ASP A 68 1.77 21.72 -14.13
N CYS A 69 2.73 20.86 -14.46
CA CYS A 69 3.00 19.64 -13.67
C CYS A 69 3.60 19.92 -12.27
N SER A 70 3.82 21.19 -11.91
CA SER A 70 4.45 21.60 -10.65
C SER A 70 3.47 22.02 -9.56
N SER A 71 2.22 22.35 -9.90
CA SER A 71 1.23 22.82 -8.92
C SER A 71 0.60 21.70 -8.07
N GLY A 72 0.92 20.44 -8.37
CA GLY A 72 0.40 19.28 -7.66
C GLY A 72 -1.02 18.87 -8.07
N GLY A 73 -1.66 19.58 -9.01
CA GLY A 73 -2.94 19.20 -9.63
C GLY A 73 -4.16 19.53 -8.78
N ASP A 74 -4.81 20.65 -9.07
CA ASP A 74 -6.01 21.15 -8.36
C ASP A 74 -7.32 20.47 -8.77
N GLU A 75 -7.28 19.56 -9.74
CA GLU A 75 -8.46 18.89 -10.32
C GLU A 75 -8.11 17.47 -10.76
N TRP A 76 -8.93 16.49 -10.38
CA TRP A 76 -8.65 15.05 -10.58
C TRP A 76 -9.89 14.19 -10.87
N GLU A 77 -11.00 14.78 -11.33
CA GLU A 77 -12.25 14.03 -11.55
C GLU A 77 -12.13 13.03 -12.71
N ALA A 78 -11.34 13.35 -13.74
CA ALA A 78 -11.12 12.44 -14.87
C ALA A 78 -10.42 11.15 -14.41
N GLU A 79 -9.36 11.28 -13.62
CA GLU A 79 -8.62 10.17 -13.03
C GLU A 79 -9.48 9.38 -12.04
N LEU A 80 -10.31 10.04 -11.23
CA LEU A 80 -11.29 9.38 -10.38
C LEU A 80 -12.26 8.52 -11.20
N GLN A 81 -12.78 9.06 -12.30
CA GLN A 81 -13.71 8.33 -13.16
C GLN A 81 -13.06 7.10 -13.81
N LEU A 82 -11.81 7.23 -14.27
CA LEU A 82 -11.03 6.10 -14.80
C LEU A 82 -10.75 5.05 -13.73
N THR A 83 -10.43 5.50 -12.51
CA THR A 83 -10.18 4.60 -11.36
C THR A 83 -11.45 3.84 -10.98
N ARG A 84 -12.62 4.50 -10.96
CA ARG A 84 -13.92 3.85 -10.73
C ARG A 84 -14.19 2.79 -11.79
N GLN A 85 -13.99 3.11 -13.07
CA GLN A 85 -14.18 2.16 -14.16
C GLN A 85 -13.25 0.95 -14.04
N ALA A 86 -12.00 1.15 -13.64
CA ALA A 86 -11.05 0.06 -13.39
C ALA A 86 -11.53 -0.84 -12.23
N VAL A 87 -11.93 -0.25 -11.10
CA VAL A 87 -12.48 -0.99 -9.94
C VAL A 87 -13.72 -1.79 -10.35
N GLU A 88 -14.67 -1.18 -11.05
CA GLU A 88 -15.86 -1.86 -11.54
C GLU A 88 -15.53 -3.01 -12.50
N ALA A 89 -14.56 -2.81 -13.40
CA ALA A 89 -14.12 -3.85 -14.32
C ALA A 89 -13.50 -5.03 -13.57
N ILE A 90 -12.64 -4.77 -12.58
CA ILE A 90 -12.02 -5.79 -11.73
C ILE A 90 -13.09 -6.56 -10.95
N ASN A 91 -14.09 -5.86 -10.40
CA ASN A 91 -15.19 -6.46 -9.65
C ASN A 91 -16.06 -7.42 -10.47
N ARG A 92 -16.10 -7.25 -11.81
CA ARG A 92 -16.84 -8.12 -12.74
C ARG A 92 -16.05 -9.36 -13.19
N LEU A 93 -14.75 -9.45 -12.90
CA LEU A 93 -13.94 -10.58 -13.34
C LEU A 93 -14.36 -11.89 -12.66
N ASN A 94 -14.47 -12.95 -13.46
CA ASN A 94 -14.74 -14.30 -13.01
C ASN A 94 -13.91 -15.32 -13.83
N PRO A 95 -13.03 -16.14 -13.23
CA PRO A 95 -12.74 -16.22 -11.79
C PRO A 95 -12.20 -14.90 -11.22
N ARG A 96 -12.26 -14.70 -9.90
CA ARG A 96 -11.76 -13.47 -9.26
C ARG A 96 -10.22 -13.45 -9.26
N PRO A 97 -9.58 -12.28 -9.38
CA PRO A 97 -8.13 -12.18 -9.21
C PRO A 97 -7.75 -12.45 -7.75
N LYS A 98 -6.55 -12.98 -7.53
CA LYS A 98 -6.02 -13.27 -6.20
C LYS A 98 -5.74 -11.99 -5.40
N PHE A 99 -5.35 -10.91 -6.07
CA PHE A 99 -5.17 -9.55 -5.55
C PHE A 99 -5.09 -8.54 -6.70
N PHE A 100 -5.09 -7.26 -6.35
CA PHE A 100 -4.82 -6.14 -7.24
C PHE A 100 -3.63 -5.33 -6.69
N VAL A 101 -2.56 -5.19 -7.47
CA VAL A 101 -1.40 -4.36 -7.13
C VAL A 101 -1.44 -3.03 -7.87
N LEU A 102 -1.16 -1.94 -7.14
CA LEU A 102 -0.96 -0.59 -7.68
C LEU A 102 0.52 -0.22 -7.56
N CYS A 103 1.19 -0.15 -8.71
CA CYS A 103 2.64 0.01 -8.85
C CYS A 103 3.11 1.48 -8.78
N GLY A 104 2.74 2.19 -7.72
CA GLY A 104 3.24 3.54 -7.45
C GLY A 104 2.53 4.65 -8.21
N ASP A 105 2.97 5.87 -7.90
CA ASP A 105 2.46 7.12 -8.46
C ASP A 105 0.94 7.20 -8.31
N LEU A 106 0.51 6.98 -7.06
CA LEU A 106 -0.89 6.83 -6.71
C LEU A 106 -1.65 8.14 -6.93
N ILE A 107 -1.03 9.26 -6.60
CA ILE A 107 -1.57 10.61 -6.71
C ILE A 107 -0.52 11.54 -7.30
N HIS A 108 -0.92 12.63 -7.95
CA HIS A 108 0.01 13.55 -8.61
C HIS A 108 0.72 14.49 -7.63
N GLY A 109 0.02 14.94 -6.58
CA GLY A 109 0.56 15.87 -5.60
C GLY A 109 1.80 15.31 -4.88
N MET A 110 2.99 15.81 -5.22
CA MET A 110 4.24 15.47 -4.52
C MET A 110 4.15 15.76 -3.01
N PRO A 111 4.98 15.14 -2.14
CA PRO A 111 5.01 15.48 -0.72
C PRO A 111 5.15 17.00 -0.49
N GLY A 112 4.27 17.57 0.33
CA GLY A 112 4.25 19.00 0.64
C GLY A 112 3.39 19.88 -0.29
N THR A 113 2.77 19.31 -1.33
CA THR A 113 1.83 20.05 -2.19
C THR A 113 0.45 20.20 -1.55
N GLU A 114 -0.27 21.26 -1.93
CA GLU A 114 -1.55 21.67 -1.35
C GLU A 114 -2.64 20.60 -1.47
N TRP A 115 -2.78 20.01 -2.66
CA TRP A 115 -3.91 19.12 -3.00
C TRP A 115 -3.70 17.65 -2.64
N ARG A 116 -2.50 17.28 -2.18
CA ARG A 116 -2.10 15.89 -1.94
C ARG A 116 -3.04 15.13 -1.00
N GLU A 117 -3.39 15.70 0.14
CA GLU A 117 -4.24 15.00 1.11
C GLU A 117 -5.66 14.77 0.57
N ALA A 118 -6.19 15.69 -0.24
CA ALA A 118 -7.49 15.54 -0.89
C ALA A 118 -7.46 14.42 -1.94
N GLN A 119 -6.42 14.39 -2.79
CA GLN A 119 -6.21 13.32 -3.76
C GLN A 119 -6.06 11.94 -3.09
N ILE A 120 -5.27 11.84 -2.00
CA ILE A 120 -5.11 10.60 -1.23
C ILE A 120 -6.46 10.11 -0.70
N ARG A 121 -7.23 11.01 -0.10
CA ARG A 121 -8.55 10.69 0.47
C ARG A 121 -9.50 10.17 -0.61
N ASP A 122 -9.56 10.84 -1.75
CA ASP A 122 -10.53 10.52 -2.80
C ASP A 122 -10.14 9.24 -3.56
N LEU A 123 -8.84 9.03 -3.83
CA LEU A 123 -8.35 7.74 -4.33
C LEU A 123 -8.73 6.59 -3.39
N LYS A 124 -8.46 6.74 -2.09
CA LYS A 124 -8.81 5.72 -1.10
C LYS A 124 -10.31 5.45 -1.08
N ASN A 125 -11.15 6.47 -1.23
CA ASN A 125 -12.60 6.31 -1.25
C ASN A 125 -13.05 5.47 -2.45
N VAL A 126 -12.54 5.73 -3.65
CA VAL A 126 -12.86 4.91 -4.83
C VAL A 126 -12.35 3.48 -4.69
N LEU A 127 -11.13 3.30 -4.15
CA LEU A 127 -10.57 1.96 -3.97
C LEU A 127 -11.31 1.09 -2.94
N LYS A 128 -12.12 1.69 -2.05
CA LYS A 128 -12.99 0.93 -1.13
C LYS A 128 -14.14 0.22 -1.82
N ASP A 129 -14.50 0.66 -3.02
CA ASP A 129 -15.55 0.01 -3.83
C ASP A 129 -15.03 -1.28 -4.49
N LEU A 130 -13.72 -1.54 -4.44
CA LEU A 130 -13.18 -2.84 -4.81
C LEU A 130 -13.75 -3.89 -3.86
N ARG A 131 -14.16 -5.05 -4.41
CA ARG A 131 -14.68 -6.14 -3.60
C ARG A 131 -13.72 -6.46 -2.45
N SER A 132 -14.26 -6.57 -1.24
CA SER A 132 -13.49 -6.79 -0.01
C SER A 132 -12.72 -8.12 0.01
N ASP A 133 -13.04 -9.04 -0.90
CA ASP A 133 -12.37 -10.33 -1.08
C ASP A 133 -11.22 -10.28 -2.11
N ILE A 134 -10.93 -9.12 -2.70
CA ILE A 134 -9.77 -8.86 -3.56
C ILE A 134 -8.80 -7.95 -2.79
N PRO A 135 -7.71 -8.48 -2.22
CA PRO A 135 -6.73 -7.67 -1.52
C PRO A 135 -6.06 -6.63 -2.43
N LEU A 136 -5.80 -5.44 -1.89
CA LEU A 136 -4.98 -4.41 -2.51
C LEU A 136 -3.53 -4.50 -2.03
N VAL A 137 -2.59 -4.32 -2.96
CA VAL A 137 -1.15 -4.25 -2.70
C VAL A 137 -0.65 -2.91 -3.20
N PHE A 138 -0.11 -2.07 -2.31
CA PHE A 138 0.44 -0.77 -2.67
C PHE A 138 1.96 -0.84 -2.79
N VAL A 139 2.47 -0.34 -3.91
CA VAL A 139 3.89 -0.09 -4.15
C VAL A 139 4.08 1.42 -4.24
N SER A 140 5.19 1.94 -3.74
CA SER A 140 5.49 3.37 -3.79
C SER A 140 6.15 3.77 -5.12
N GLY A 141 5.75 4.89 -5.70
CA GLY A 141 6.42 5.59 -6.78
C GLY A 141 7.12 6.88 -6.33
N ASN A 142 7.65 7.64 -7.28
CA ASN A 142 8.37 8.88 -6.99
C ASN A 142 7.42 10.01 -6.58
N HIS A 143 6.18 10.04 -7.07
CA HIS A 143 5.18 11.00 -6.61
C HIS A 143 4.70 10.72 -5.17
N ASP A 144 4.81 9.47 -4.74
CA ASP A 144 4.40 9.07 -3.40
C ASP A 144 5.43 9.44 -2.34
N LEU A 145 6.73 9.40 -2.68
CA LEU A 145 7.85 9.56 -1.74
C LEU A 145 8.71 10.81 -1.98
N GLY A 146 8.60 11.42 -3.16
CA GLY A 146 9.52 12.41 -3.69
C GLY A 146 10.66 11.79 -4.50
N ASN A 147 11.22 12.55 -5.45
CA ASN A 147 12.38 12.10 -6.25
C ASN A 147 13.62 11.83 -5.38
N MET A 148 13.74 12.55 -4.27
CA MET A 148 14.80 12.42 -3.28
C MET A 148 14.14 12.20 -1.89
N PRO A 149 13.69 10.98 -1.59
CA PRO A 149 12.92 10.67 -0.40
C PRO A 149 13.68 10.99 0.90
N THR A 150 12.94 11.43 1.90
CA THR A 150 13.43 11.66 3.27
C THR A 150 12.78 10.68 4.25
N PRO A 151 13.29 10.53 5.48
CA PRO A 151 12.61 9.74 6.50
C PRO A 151 11.15 10.17 6.74
N GLU A 152 10.87 11.48 6.61
CA GLU A 152 9.54 12.06 6.80
C GLU A 152 8.59 11.69 5.67
N THR A 153 9.02 11.82 4.40
CA THR A 153 8.16 11.47 3.25
C THR A 153 7.84 9.97 3.21
N ILE A 154 8.83 9.15 3.55
CA ILE A 154 8.69 7.71 3.74
C ILE A 154 7.71 7.39 4.89
N SER A 155 7.84 8.08 6.03
CA SER A 155 6.93 7.89 7.16
C SER A 155 5.50 8.26 6.80
N ASN A 156 5.31 9.37 6.08
CA ASN A 156 3.99 9.78 5.56
C ASN A 156 3.41 8.70 4.63
N TYR A 157 4.19 8.18 3.68
CA TYR A 157 3.75 7.05 2.85
C TYR A 157 3.32 5.85 3.70
N CYS A 158 4.14 5.42 4.66
CA CYS A 158 3.83 4.28 5.52
C CYS A 158 2.54 4.45 6.32
N GLN A 159 2.26 5.68 6.78
CA GLN A 159 1.00 6.00 7.46
C GLN A 159 -0.20 5.92 6.50
N GLN A 160 -0.04 6.42 5.28
CA GLN A 160 -1.11 6.50 4.31
C GLN A 160 -1.42 5.15 3.64
N TRP A 161 -0.40 4.42 3.20
CA TRP A 161 -0.51 3.28 2.28
C TRP A 161 0.03 1.96 2.84
N GLY A 162 0.72 1.99 3.99
CA GLY A 162 1.34 0.82 4.61
C GLY A 162 2.84 0.73 4.33
N ASP A 163 3.47 -0.29 4.90
CA ASP A 163 4.90 -0.51 4.78
C ASP A 163 5.37 -0.39 3.32
N ASP A 164 6.40 0.42 3.10
CA ASP A 164 6.92 0.71 1.78
C ASP A 164 7.96 -0.32 1.27
N TYR A 165 8.26 -1.30 2.10
CA TYR A 165 8.90 -2.53 1.67
C TYR A 165 8.36 -3.68 2.52
N PHE A 166 8.00 -4.78 1.87
CA PHE A 166 7.46 -5.96 2.52
C PHE A 166 7.49 -7.16 1.57
N SER A 167 7.11 -8.32 2.09
CA SER A 167 6.98 -9.54 1.31
C SER A 167 5.78 -10.35 1.77
N PHE A 168 5.20 -11.13 0.88
CA PHE A 168 4.08 -12.02 1.22
C PHE A 168 4.07 -13.24 0.29
N TRP A 169 3.44 -14.31 0.75
CA TRP A 169 3.17 -15.48 -0.08
C TRP A 169 1.78 -15.34 -0.71
N ALA A 170 1.62 -15.72 -1.98
CA ALA A 170 0.30 -15.90 -2.57
C ALA A 170 0.36 -17.05 -3.58
N GLY A 171 -0.48 -18.07 -3.38
CA GLY A 171 -0.61 -19.21 -4.29
C GLY A 171 0.70 -19.94 -4.62
N GLY A 172 1.60 -20.10 -3.65
CA GLY A 172 2.91 -20.73 -3.84
C GLY A 172 4.02 -19.80 -4.32
N VAL A 173 3.74 -18.52 -4.54
CA VAL A 173 4.70 -17.53 -5.03
C VAL A 173 5.05 -16.55 -3.91
N PHE A 174 6.35 -16.28 -3.74
CA PHE A 174 6.84 -15.29 -2.78
C PHE A 174 7.04 -13.94 -3.47
N PHE A 175 6.18 -12.98 -3.16
CA PHE A 175 6.22 -11.63 -3.71
C PHE A 175 7.10 -10.71 -2.87
N LEU A 176 7.87 -9.86 -3.54
CA LEU A 176 8.71 -8.82 -2.94
C LEU A 176 8.23 -7.46 -3.42
N VAL A 177 7.85 -6.58 -2.48
CA VAL A 177 7.41 -5.21 -2.77
C VAL A 177 8.49 -4.24 -2.35
N LEU A 178 9.03 -3.50 -3.33
CA LEU A 178 10.22 -2.64 -3.25
C LEU A 178 9.88 -1.15 -3.32
N ASN A 179 10.41 -0.39 -2.36
CA ASN A 179 10.66 1.04 -2.53
C ASN A 179 11.90 1.21 -3.42
N SER A 180 11.65 1.26 -4.73
CA SER A 180 12.68 1.47 -5.76
C SER A 180 13.28 2.88 -5.71
N GLN A 181 12.57 3.86 -5.16
CA GLN A 181 13.03 5.25 -5.08
C GLN A 181 14.34 5.39 -4.30
N LEU A 182 14.55 4.55 -3.27
CA LEU A 182 15.82 4.50 -2.55
C LEU A 182 17.01 4.07 -3.42
N TYR A 183 16.78 3.38 -4.53
CA TYR A 183 17.83 2.98 -5.46
C TYR A 183 18.07 4.02 -6.54
N PHE A 184 17.10 4.91 -6.77
CA PHE A 184 17.25 6.08 -7.64
C PHE A 184 18.06 7.17 -6.94
N ASP A 185 17.56 7.70 -5.82
CA ASP A 185 18.27 8.68 -4.99
C ASP A 185 17.87 8.49 -3.53
N ALA A 186 18.86 8.27 -2.66
CA ALA A 186 18.64 8.18 -1.22
C ALA A 186 19.62 9.07 -0.44
N SER A 187 20.13 10.12 -1.09
CA SER A 187 21.07 11.05 -0.48
C SER A 187 20.55 11.63 0.84
N GLN A 188 19.24 11.88 0.94
CA GLN A 188 18.58 12.42 2.14
C GLN A 188 18.18 11.36 3.18
N CYS A 189 18.38 10.07 2.90
CA CYS A 189 17.98 8.99 3.82
C CYS A 189 18.89 7.75 3.72
N SER A 190 20.19 7.95 3.48
CA SER A 190 21.16 6.87 3.22
C SER A 190 21.23 5.80 4.32
N VAL A 191 21.15 6.20 5.60
CA VAL A 191 21.09 5.28 6.75
C VAL A 191 19.84 4.42 6.69
N LEU A 192 18.70 5.00 6.32
CA LEU A 192 17.44 4.28 6.20
C LEU A 192 17.45 3.31 5.01
N LYS A 193 17.98 3.72 3.84
CA LYS A 193 18.25 2.81 2.72
C LYS A 193 19.08 1.61 3.17
N TRP A 194 20.17 1.85 3.87
CA TRP A 194 21.04 0.77 4.34
C TRP A 194 20.34 -0.17 5.33
N ARG A 195 19.56 0.37 6.29
CA ARG A 195 18.76 -0.44 7.22
C ARG A 195 17.79 -1.35 6.48
N ARG A 196 17.14 -0.84 5.43
CA ARG A 196 16.22 -1.62 4.59
C ARG A 196 16.91 -2.72 3.82
N MET A 197 18.03 -2.40 3.15
CA MET A 197 18.81 -3.41 2.43
C MET A 197 19.25 -4.56 3.36
N ARG A 198 19.67 -4.23 4.59
CA ARG A 198 20.04 -5.27 5.57
C ARG A 198 18.83 -6.06 6.09
N GLY A 199 17.74 -5.39 6.44
CA GLY A 199 16.51 -6.05 6.87
C GLY A 199 15.87 -6.93 5.78
N TRP A 200 16.06 -6.56 4.51
CA TRP A 200 15.60 -7.36 3.39
C TRP A 200 16.35 -8.67 3.27
N SER A 201 17.68 -8.61 3.34
CA SER A 201 18.52 -9.81 3.24
C SER A 201 18.12 -10.87 4.27
N SER A 202 17.72 -10.48 5.48
CA SER A 202 17.27 -11.44 6.50
C SER A 202 15.82 -11.96 6.32
N SER A 203 15.00 -11.30 5.51
CA SER A 203 13.59 -11.69 5.27
C SER A 203 13.42 -12.86 4.30
N TRP A 204 14.46 -13.21 3.53
CA TRP A 204 14.38 -14.19 2.46
C TRP A 204 14.15 -15.63 2.98
N PRO A 205 13.09 -16.33 2.55
CA PRO A 205 12.76 -17.67 3.02
C PRO A 205 13.90 -18.68 2.86
N TRP A 206 14.71 -18.53 1.81
CA TRP A 206 15.84 -19.42 1.54
C TRP A 206 17.05 -19.17 2.45
N ARG A 207 17.22 -17.96 3.01
CA ARG A 207 18.30 -17.67 3.97
C ARG A 207 18.02 -18.22 5.36
N ARG A 208 16.73 -18.37 5.74
CA ARG A 208 16.35 -19.04 7.00
C ARG A 208 16.63 -20.54 6.99
N LYS A 209 16.68 -21.17 5.82
CA LYS A 209 17.02 -22.60 5.67
C LYS A 209 18.53 -22.86 5.79
N SER A 210 19.38 -21.86 5.56
CA SER A 210 20.85 -22.00 5.60
C SER A 210 21.43 -22.06 7.02
N SER A 211 20.65 -21.72 8.06
CA SER A 211 21.07 -21.76 9.47
C SER A 211 20.74 -23.08 10.18
N ALA A 212 20.09 -24.03 9.50
CA ALA A 212 20.00 -25.41 9.97
C ALA A 212 21.25 -26.17 9.50
N ALA A 213 22.36 -25.99 10.21
CA ALA A 213 23.53 -26.84 10.04
C ALA A 213 23.11 -28.30 10.22
N MET A 214 23.54 -29.16 9.29
CA MET A 214 23.34 -30.61 9.36
C MET A 214 23.84 -31.13 10.72
N PRO A 215 23.12 -32.06 11.38
CA PRO A 215 23.70 -32.75 12.52
C PRO A 215 24.90 -33.55 11.99
N LEU A 216 26.09 -33.27 12.54
CA LEU A 216 27.24 -34.15 12.39
C LEU A 216 26.85 -35.49 13.00
N SER A 217 26.65 -36.49 12.14
CA SER A 217 26.59 -37.89 12.56
C SER A 217 27.99 -38.34 13.00
N SER A 218 28.06 -38.80 14.25
CA SER A 218 29.09 -39.60 14.94
C SER A 218 30.38 -39.93 14.19
#